data_AF-A0A4Y8DBV0-F1
#
_entry.id   AF-A0A4Y8DBV0-F1
#
_cell.length_a   1.000
_cell.length_b   1.000
_cell.length_c   1.000
_cell.angle_alpha   90.00
_cell.angle_beta   90.00
_cell.angle_gamma   90.00
#
_symmetry.space_group_name_H-M   'P 1'
#
loop_
_entity.id
_entity.type
_entity.pdbx_description
1 polymer ?
#
loop_
_entity_poly.entity_id
_entity_poly.type
_entity_poly.pdbx_seq_one_letter_code
_entity_poly.pdbx_strand_id
1 'polypeptide(L)'
;MLFTAIFPLTLLTAVLASPVPVPVYVSPISTCSILSTKLDYYQGYQSPSQCCINVFSGNITAGACVNILTQGIMLFPADKACTYSIWKGVTDCSGDVTQTFDLGVAQQGVQSLGTCVGTGVMDGGRFYHASGFLSCGCN
;
A
#
# COMPACT_ATOMS: atom_id res chain seq x y z
N MET A 1 46.78 -28.19 -49.89
CA MET A 1 45.51 -27.66 -49.38
C MET A 1 45.73 -27.24 -47.94
N LEU A 2 45.45 -25.97 -47.68
CA LEU A 2 45.41 -25.27 -46.40
C LEU A 2 44.43 -25.97 -45.44
N PHE A 3 44.71 -26.08 -44.14
CA PHE A 3 43.72 -25.82 -43.08
C PHE A 3 44.42 -25.61 -41.72
N THR A 4 44.40 -24.35 -41.31
CA THR A 4 44.68 -23.78 -39.99
C THR A 4 43.62 -24.16 -38.95
N ALA A 5 44.03 -24.37 -37.69
CA ALA A 5 43.18 -24.23 -36.49
C ALA A 5 44.11 -24.05 -35.27
N ILE A 6 44.51 -22.82 -34.91
CA ILE A 6 43.83 -21.85 -34.02
C ILE A 6 43.60 -22.41 -32.61
N PHE A 7 44.51 -22.02 -31.71
CA PHE A 7 44.45 -22.14 -30.25
C PHE A 7 43.32 -21.24 -29.70
N PRO A 8 42.33 -21.73 -28.94
CA PRO A 8 41.43 -20.85 -28.22
C PRO A 8 42.04 -20.44 -26.88
N LEU A 9 42.12 -19.12 -26.75
CA LEU A 9 42.56 -18.29 -25.64
C LEU A 9 41.74 -18.58 -24.37
N THR A 10 42.42 -18.87 -23.26
CA THR A 10 41.83 -18.79 -21.91
C THR A 10 41.61 -17.33 -21.54
N LEU A 11 40.37 -16.89 -21.37
CA LEU A 11 40.06 -15.62 -20.71
C LEU A 11 39.16 -15.89 -19.49
N LEU A 12 39.81 -15.99 -18.32
CA LEU A 12 39.15 -15.74 -17.05
C LEU A 12 38.85 -14.23 -16.98
N THR A 13 37.58 -13.87 -16.90
CA THR A 13 37.18 -12.57 -16.34
C THR A 13 36.13 -12.82 -15.27
N ALA A 14 36.60 -13.11 -14.06
CA ALA A 14 35.77 -13.00 -12.86
C ALA A 14 35.49 -11.51 -12.64
N VAL A 15 34.26 -11.08 -12.92
CA VAL A 15 33.79 -9.75 -12.54
C VAL A 15 33.50 -9.79 -11.05
N LEU A 16 34.40 -9.25 -10.23
CA LEU A 16 34.11 -8.95 -8.84
C LEU A 16 33.09 -7.80 -8.80
N ALA A 17 31.81 -8.13 -8.68
CA ALA A 17 30.80 -7.17 -8.29
C ALA A 17 31.04 -6.80 -6.82
N SER A 18 31.71 -5.67 -6.59
CA SER A 18 31.79 -5.05 -5.26
C SER A 18 30.39 -4.62 -4.83
N PRO A 19 29.86 -5.05 -3.68
CA PRO A 19 28.61 -4.52 -3.16
C PRO A 19 28.86 -3.07 -2.74
N VAL A 20 28.44 -2.12 -3.58
CA VAL A 20 28.34 -0.72 -3.17
C VAL A 20 27.24 -0.67 -2.12
N PRO A 21 27.51 -0.21 -0.88
CA PRO A 21 26.46 -0.02 0.11
C PRO A 21 25.49 1.04 -0.42
N VAL A 22 24.29 0.59 -0.80
CA VAL A 22 23.17 1.46 -1.14
C VAL A 22 22.85 2.25 0.13
N PRO A 23 22.79 3.59 0.09
CA PRO A 23 22.29 4.35 1.22
C PRO A 23 20.85 3.89 1.47
N VAL A 24 20.65 3.21 2.60
CA VAL A 24 19.32 2.91 3.11
C VAL A 24 18.67 4.25 3.37
N TYR A 25 17.73 4.64 2.51
CA TYR A 25 16.81 5.75 2.78
C TYR A 25 15.94 5.29 3.95
N VAL A 26 16.43 5.55 5.17
CA VAL A 26 15.59 5.45 6.36
C VAL A 26 14.65 6.65 6.26
N SER A 27 13.45 6.42 5.73
CA SER A 27 12.39 7.42 5.75
C SER A 27 12.29 7.98 7.17
N PRO A 28 12.26 9.31 7.34
CA PRO A 28 12.24 9.90 8.67
C PRO A 28 11.03 9.32 9.42
N ILE A 29 11.31 8.68 10.56
CA ILE A 29 10.27 8.30 11.52
C ILE A 29 9.80 9.62 12.12
N SER A 30 8.88 10.27 11.43
CA SER A 30 8.12 11.38 11.96
C SER A 30 7.30 10.82 13.12
N THR A 31 7.55 11.30 14.35
CA THR A 31 6.71 11.05 15.53
C THR A 31 5.37 11.78 15.39
N CYS A 32 4.67 11.47 14.30
CA CYS A 32 3.29 11.86 14.10
C CYS A 32 2.46 11.13 15.14
N SER A 33 1.58 11.86 15.82
CA SER A 33 0.58 11.29 16.71
C SER A 33 -0.01 10.02 16.08
N ILE A 34 -0.02 8.93 16.85
CA ILE A 34 -0.65 7.63 16.53
C ILE A 34 -2.16 7.83 16.37
N LEU A 35 -2.56 8.56 15.35
CA LEU A 35 -3.96 8.76 15.03
C LEU A 35 -4.49 7.46 14.48
N SER A 36 -5.60 7.01 15.05
CA SER A 36 -6.33 5.86 14.54
C SER A 36 -7.67 6.34 13.99
N THR A 37 -8.01 5.93 12.78
CA THR A 37 -9.34 6.19 12.19
C THR A 37 -10.07 4.88 11.94
N LYS A 38 -11.39 4.93 11.91
CA LYS A 38 -12.23 3.77 11.62
C LYS A 38 -11.98 3.29 10.20
N LEU A 39 -11.93 1.98 10.01
CA LEU A 39 -11.81 1.31 8.72
C LEU A 39 -12.64 0.03 8.72
N ASP A 40 -13.61 -0.04 7.81
CA ASP A 40 -14.45 -1.23 7.65
C ASP A 40 -14.09 -1.96 6.36
N TYR A 41 -14.16 -3.28 6.36
CA TYR A 41 -13.76 -4.16 5.27
C TYR A 41 -14.97 -4.91 4.71
N TYR A 42 -15.04 -4.99 3.38
CA TYR A 42 -16.22 -5.48 2.67
C TYR A 42 -15.88 -6.50 1.59
N GLN A 43 -16.72 -7.53 1.50
CA GLN A 43 -16.75 -8.43 0.36
C GLN A 43 -17.66 -7.84 -0.72
N GLY A 44 -17.03 -7.05 -1.59
CA GLY A 44 -17.63 -6.43 -2.77
C GLY A 44 -17.60 -4.90 -2.72
N TYR A 45 -17.48 -4.31 -3.90
CA TYR A 45 -17.52 -2.88 -4.17
C TYR A 45 -18.47 -2.63 -5.34
N GLN A 46 -19.41 -1.69 -5.19
CA GLN A 46 -20.32 -1.30 -6.28
C GLN A 46 -20.06 0.15 -6.71
N SER A 47 -19.96 1.07 -5.76
CA SER A 47 -19.75 2.49 -6.03
C SER A 47 -19.12 3.18 -4.81
N PRO A 48 -18.65 4.43 -4.94
CA PRO A 48 -18.09 5.17 -3.80
C PRO A 48 -19.06 5.38 -2.64
N SER A 49 -20.37 5.31 -2.88
CA SER A 49 -21.40 5.41 -1.83
C SER A 49 -21.86 4.04 -1.31
N GLN A 50 -21.42 2.94 -1.92
CA GLN A 50 -21.97 1.61 -1.63
C GLN A 50 -20.92 0.50 -1.71
N CYS A 51 -20.55 0.01 -0.53
CA CYS A 51 -19.92 -1.29 -0.35
C CYS A 51 -20.98 -2.38 -0.18
N CYS A 52 -20.62 -3.64 -0.45
CA CYS A 52 -21.53 -4.78 -0.31
C CYS A 52 -21.62 -5.28 1.15
N ILE A 53 -21.13 -6.49 1.42
CA ILE A 53 -21.27 -7.14 2.73
C ILE A 53 -20.09 -6.73 3.62
N ASN A 54 -20.37 -6.08 4.75
CA ASN A 54 -19.37 -5.82 5.78
C ASN A 54 -18.95 -7.16 6.40
N VAL A 55 -17.66 -7.47 6.36
CA VAL A 55 -17.10 -8.71 6.91
C VAL A 55 -16.21 -8.48 8.12
N PHE A 56 -15.69 -7.27 8.28
CA PHE A 56 -14.89 -6.89 9.43
C PHE A 56 -14.94 -5.37 9.62
N SER A 57 -14.91 -4.92 10.87
CA SER A 57 -14.88 -3.51 11.24
C SER A 57 -13.77 -3.30 12.26
N GLY A 58 -12.93 -2.30 12.03
CA GLY A 58 -11.78 -2.03 12.87
C GLY A 58 -11.28 -0.59 12.74
N ASN A 59 -10.02 -0.39 13.09
CA ASN A 59 -9.35 0.90 12.93
C ASN A 59 -8.00 0.72 12.23
N ILE A 60 -7.56 1.76 11.53
CA ILE A 60 -6.20 1.87 10.98
C ILE A 60 -5.45 2.99 11.66
N THR A 61 -4.22 2.70 12.07
CA THR A 61 -3.31 3.65 12.71
C THR A 61 -2.39 4.29 11.68
N ALA A 62 -2.18 5.60 11.81
CA ALA A 62 -1.27 6.36 10.96
C ALA A 62 0.16 5.83 11.07
N GLY A 63 0.87 5.80 9.95
CA GLY A 63 2.25 5.31 9.92
C GLY A 63 2.40 3.79 9.76
N ALA A 64 1.30 3.03 9.73
CA ALA A 64 1.33 1.59 9.54
C ALA A 64 0.82 1.20 8.14
N CYS A 65 1.57 0.34 7.46
CA CYS A 65 1.08 -0.35 6.26
C CYS A 65 0.22 -1.54 6.68
N VAL A 66 -0.96 -1.68 6.06
CA VAL A 66 -1.87 -2.80 6.28
C VAL A 66 -2.07 -3.60 5.01
N ASN A 67 -2.09 -4.93 5.12
CA ASN A 67 -2.46 -5.81 4.04
C ASN A 67 -4.00 -5.93 3.95
N ILE A 68 -4.54 -5.83 2.75
CA ILE A 68 -5.97 -5.82 2.46
C ILE A 68 -6.28 -7.05 1.61
N LEU A 69 -7.18 -7.90 2.14
CA LEU A 69 -7.60 -9.16 1.50
C LEU A 69 -9.08 -9.13 1.06
N THR A 70 -9.74 -7.98 1.21
CA THR A 70 -11.15 -7.78 0.86
C THR A 70 -11.30 -6.89 -0.35
N GLN A 71 -12.39 -7.05 -1.11
CA GLN A 71 -12.61 -6.35 -2.39
C GLN A 71 -12.98 -4.87 -2.21
N GLY A 72 -13.53 -4.52 -1.05
CA GLY A 72 -13.89 -3.15 -0.68
C GLY A 72 -13.41 -2.80 0.73
N ILE A 73 -13.19 -1.51 0.95
CA ILE A 73 -13.01 -0.90 2.27
C ILE A 73 -13.86 0.37 2.36
N MET A 74 -14.32 0.72 3.56
CA MET A 74 -14.99 1.99 3.83
C MET A 74 -14.05 2.87 4.65
N LEU A 75 -13.69 4.00 4.06
CA LEU A 75 -12.83 5.02 4.65
C LEU A 75 -13.70 6.06 5.36
N PHE A 76 -13.47 6.28 6.65
CA PHE A 76 -14.19 7.28 7.43
C PHE A 76 -13.35 8.54 7.62
N PRO A 77 -13.99 9.73 7.71
CA PRO A 77 -13.34 10.94 8.16
C PRO A 77 -12.60 10.74 9.47
N ALA A 78 -11.40 11.31 9.57
CA ALA A 78 -10.55 11.23 10.74
C ALA A 78 -10.68 12.49 11.61
N ASP A 79 -10.15 12.48 12.83
CA ASP A 79 -10.24 13.65 13.74
C ASP A 79 -9.42 14.86 13.25
N LYS A 80 -8.56 14.68 12.25
CA LYS A 80 -7.76 15.71 11.59
C LYS A 80 -7.56 15.34 10.11
N ALA A 81 -7.03 16.28 9.33
CA ALA A 81 -6.76 16.06 7.91
C ALA A 81 -5.74 14.91 7.73
N CYS A 82 -6.20 13.84 7.10
CA CYS A 82 -5.41 12.65 6.79
C CYS A 82 -5.70 12.19 5.37
N THR A 83 -4.71 11.55 4.77
CA THR A 83 -4.85 10.88 3.49
C THR A 83 -4.67 9.38 3.65
N TYR A 84 -5.47 8.62 2.90
CA TYR A 84 -5.32 7.18 2.80
C TYR A 84 -4.81 6.83 1.42
N SER A 85 -3.67 6.15 1.34
CA SER A 85 -3.09 5.68 0.08
C SER A 85 -3.30 4.18 -0.06
N ILE A 86 -3.62 3.73 -1.27
CA ILE A 86 -3.77 2.31 -1.61
C ILE A 86 -2.82 1.91 -2.72
N TRP A 87 -2.19 0.75 -2.56
CA TRP A 87 -1.39 0.06 -3.57
C TRP A 87 -2.11 -1.22 -3.96
N LYS A 88 -2.49 -1.34 -5.24
CA LYS A 88 -3.14 -2.52 -5.78
C LYS A 88 -2.09 -3.49 -6.30
N GLY A 89 -2.23 -4.77 -5.98
CA GLY A 89 -1.29 -5.83 -6.36
C GLY A 89 -0.07 -5.97 -5.43
N VAL A 90 0.02 -5.16 -4.36
CA VAL A 90 1.19 -5.10 -3.47
C VAL A 90 0.72 -5.19 -2.02
N THR A 91 1.46 -5.91 -1.16
CA THR A 91 1.07 -6.18 0.24
C THR A 91 1.81 -5.33 1.28
N ASP A 92 2.82 -4.56 0.88
CA ASP A 92 3.77 -3.90 1.78
C ASP A 92 3.87 -2.39 1.56
N CYS A 93 2.92 -1.78 0.85
CA CYS A 93 2.89 -0.36 0.53
C CYS A 93 4.15 0.16 -0.19
N SER A 94 4.87 -0.72 -0.91
CA SER A 94 6.03 -0.35 -1.70
C SER A 94 5.65 0.03 -3.15
N GLY A 95 6.55 0.79 -3.80
CA GLY A 95 6.36 1.24 -5.17
C GLY A 95 5.31 2.36 -5.33
N ASP A 96 4.76 2.46 -6.53
CA ASP A 96 3.87 3.57 -6.89
C ASP A 96 2.47 3.42 -6.30
N VAL A 97 2.02 4.49 -5.63
CA VAL A 97 0.66 4.57 -5.07
C VAL A 97 -0.34 4.45 -6.21
N THR A 98 -1.30 3.54 -6.08
CA THR A 98 -2.35 3.39 -7.10
C THR A 98 -3.37 4.51 -7.00
N GLN A 99 -3.87 4.80 -5.79
CA GLN A 99 -4.80 5.91 -5.53
C GLN A 99 -4.59 6.47 -4.13
N THR A 100 -4.91 7.75 -3.95
CA THR A 100 -4.91 8.42 -2.65
C THR A 100 -6.26 9.10 -2.43
N PHE A 101 -6.78 8.99 -1.21
CA PHE A 101 -8.06 9.53 -0.79
C PHE A 101 -7.85 10.52 0.34
N ASP A 102 -8.44 11.71 0.22
CA ASP A 102 -8.56 12.64 1.35
C ASP A 102 -9.72 12.19 2.23
N LEU A 103 -9.47 11.95 3.51
CA LEU A 103 -10.49 11.52 4.45
C LEU A 103 -11.34 12.70 4.96
N GLY A 104 -10.89 13.93 4.78
CA GLY A 104 -11.49 15.08 5.43
C GLY A 104 -11.39 15.00 6.96
N VAL A 105 -12.16 15.85 7.64
CA VAL A 105 -12.18 15.95 9.10
C VAL A 105 -13.58 15.64 9.63
N ALA A 106 -13.66 14.74 10.61
CA ALA A 106 -14.90 14.37 11.28
C ALA A 106 -15.50 15.59 12.01
N GLN A 107 -16.79 15.83 11.79
CA GLN A 107 -17.52 16.90 12.47
C GLN A 107 -18.16 16.36 13.76
N GLN A 108 -17.92 17.06 14.87
CA GLN A 108 -18.42 16.64 16.18
C GLN A 108 -19.96 16.64 16.19
N GLY A 109 -20.56 15.52 16.60
CA GLY A 109 -22.02 15.36 16.65
C GLY A 109 -22.69 15.00 15.32
N VAL A 110 -21.93 14.83 14.23
CA VAL A 110 -22.45 14.39 12.93
C VAL A 110 -22.01 12.95 12.66
N GLN A 111 -22.97 12.09 12.28
CA GLN A 111 -22.63 10.74 11.81
C GLN A 111 -21.88 10.87 10.48
N SER A 112 -20.60 10.53 10.50
CA SER A 112 -19.78 10.59 9.29
C SER A 112 -20.12 9.44 8.35
N LEU A 113 -20.53 9.78 7.13
CA LEU A 113 -20.72 8.82 6.05
C LEU A 113 -19.33 8.48 5.49
N GLY A 114 -18.94 7.21 5.57
CA GLY A 114 -17.69 6.75 4.98
C GLY A 114 -17.76 6.72 3.45
N THR A 115 -16.60 6.73 2.81
CA THR A 115 -16.46 6.53 1.36
C THR A 115 -16.03 5.10 1.10
N CYS A 116 -16.78 4.40 0.26
CA CYS A 116 -16.44 3.05 -0.17
C CYS A 116 -15.35 3.09 -1.25
N VAL A 117 -14.34 2.25 -1.13
CA VAL A 117 -13.20 2.18 -2.05
C VAL A 117 -13.00 0.74 -2.52
N GLY A 118 -12.92 0.56 -3.84
CA GLY A 118 -12.60 -0.70 -4.47
C GLY A 118 -11.10 -0.97 -4.42
N THR A 119 -10.71 -2.04 -3.74
CA THR A 119 -9.31 -2.37 -3.45
C THR A 119 -8.60 -3.05 -4.61
N GLY A 120 -9.35 -3.62 -5.55
CA GLY A 120 -8.81 -4.45 -6.64
C GLY A 120 -8.48 -5.88 -6.24
N VAL A 121 -8.70 -6.25 -4.97
CA VAL A 121 -8.61 -7.63 -4.51
C VAL A 121 -9.74 -8.46 -5.11
N MET A 122 -9.41 -9.70 -5.51
CA MET A 122 -10.33 -10.73 -5.97
C MET A 122 -10.03 -12.05 -5.24
N ASP A 123 -10.94 -13.02 -5.35
CA ASP A 123 -10.78 -14.37 -4.78
C ASP A 123 -10.38 -14.42 -3.29
N GLY A 124 -10.90 -13.47 -2.50
CA GLY A 124 -10.62 -13.38 -1.06
C GLY A 124 -9.16 -13.05 -0.73
N GLY A 125 -8.42 -12.44 -1.66
CA GLY A 125 -7.04 -12.03 -1.40
C GLY A 125 -6.02 -13.13 -1.59
N ARG A 126 -6.37 -14.27 -2.20
CA ARG A 126 -5.44 -15.40 -2.37
C ARG A 126 -4.35 -15.12 -3.41
N PHE A 127 -4.71 -14.48 -4.52
CA PHE A 127 -3.80 -14.19 -5.63
C PHE A 127 -3.75 -12.70 -6.00
N TYR A 128 -4.73 -11.94 -5.53
CA TYR A 128 -4.86 -10.51 -5.80
C TYR A 128 -4.84 -9.79 -4.47
N HIS A 129 -3.81 -8.97 -4.26
CA HIS A 129 -3.59 -8.32 -2.98
C HIS A 129 -3.75 -6.81 -3.12
N ALA A 130 -3.95 -6.14 -1.99
CA ALA A 130 -3.76 -4.71 -1.90
C ALA A 130 -3.14 -4.38 -0.54
N SER A 131 -2.57 -3.19 -0.43
CA SER A 131 -2.12 -2.64 0.83
C SER A 131 -2.53 -1.20 0.97
N GLY A 132 -2.66 -0.76 2.20
CA GLY A 132 -3.12 0.58 2.53
C GLY A 132 -2.25 1.23 3.58
N PHE A 133 -2.14 2.55 3.52
CA PHE A 133 -1.38 3.34 4.46
C PHE A 133 -2.15 4.60 4.81
N LEU A 134 -2.34 4.84 6.10
CA LEU A 134 -2.87 6.11 6.59
C LEU A 134 -1.71 7.07 6.85
N SER A 135 -1.69 8.17 6.12
CA SER A 135 -0.79 9.29 6.38
C SER A 135 -1.58 10.43 6.99
N CYS A 136 -1.13 10.91 8.13
CA CYS A 136 -1.72 12.07 8.79
C CYS A 136 -0.61 13.07 9.05
N GLY A 137 -0.85 14.35 8.79
CA GLY A 137 0.12 15.39 9.13
C GLY A 137 0.51 15.33 10.61
N CYS A 138 1.79 15.59 10.89
CA CYS A 138 2.21 15.95 12.23
C CYS A 138 1.86 17.43 12.37
N ASN A 139 0.99 17.77 13.31
CA ASN A 139 0.86 19.17 13.72
C ASN A 139 2.10 19.55 14.54
#